data_AF-A0A3R8ZNQ4-F1
#
_entry.id   AF-A0A3R8ZNQ4-F1
#
_cell.length_a   1.000
_cell.length_b   1.000
_cell.length_c   1.000
_cell.angle_alpha   90.00
_cell.angle_beta   90.00
_cell.angle_gamma   90.00
#
_symmetry.space_group_name_H-M   'P 1'
#
loop_
_entity.id
_entity.type
_entity.pdbx_description
1 polymer ?
#
loop_
_entity_poly.entity_id
_entity_poly.type
_entity_poly.pdbx_seq_one_letter_code
_entity_poly.pdbx_strand_id
1 'polypeptide(L)'
;MGKSVEAAPRAGRTTTAFRQVWKPRVLCVVDPASPMEAVSRIVPRITENQRACGVASYLLIDPATSQAFVLAEDKPVAVEMARLAARSPYWPWLVGTYRFSRSDSQAAADVLDDIREHLGIVPPAVTAPAPDSGVQLDLFAQMDAAA
;
A
#
# COMPACT_ATOMS: atom_id res chain seq x y z
N MET A 1 15.47 -32.97 48.38
CA MET A 1 16.10 -32.03 47.42
C MET A 1 15.82 -32.52 46.01
N GLY A 2 14.77 -32.01 45.36
CA GLY A 2 14.45 -32.35 43.97
C GLY A 2 15.29 -31.49 43.03
N LYS A 3 16.12 -32.14 42.21
CA LYS A 3 16.94 -31.47 41.18
C LYS A 3 16.01 -30.99 40.07
N SER A 4 16.05 -29.70 39.77
CA SER A 4 15.37 -29.11 38.60
C SER A 4 16.01 -29.71 37.35
N VAL A 5 15.25 -30.48 36.58
CA VAL A 5 15.69 -30.99 35.29
C VAL A 5 15.37 -29.90 34.27
N GLU A 6 16.39 -29.21 33.79
CA GLU A 6 16.25 -28.32 32.63
C GLU A 6 15.75 -29.14 31.45
N ALA A 7 14.55 -28.80 30.97
CA ALA A 7 13.98 -29.42 29.78
C ALA A 7 14.88 -29.10 28.58
N ALA A 8 15.31 -30.13 27.86
CA ALA A 8 16.10 -29.97 26.64
C ALA A 8 15.38 -29.05 25.65
N PRO A 9 16.08 -28.10 25.00
CA PRO A 9 15.48 -27.19 24.04
C PRO A 9 14.88 -28.00 22.89
N ARG A 10 13.58 -27.82 22.67
CA ARG A 10 12.79 -28.51 21.65
C ARG A 10 13.40 -28.24 20.27
N ALA A 11 14.00 -29.26 19.67
CA ALA A 11 14.48 -29.22 18.29
C ALA A 11 13.29 -28.97 17.35
N GLY A 12 13.23 -27.80 16.73
CA GLY A 12 12.10 -27.38 15.90
C GLY A 12 11.99 -25.88 15.71
N ARG A 13 12.73 -25.07 16.47
CA ARG A 13 12.89 -23.64 16.15
C ARG A 13 13.99 -23.50 15.11
N THR A 14 13.64 -23.79 13.85
CA THR A 14 14.43 -23.35 12.71
C THR A 14 14.46 -21.83 12.75
N THR A 15 15.56 -21.28 13.25
CA THR A 15 15.99 -19.90 13.05
C THR A 15 16.46 -19.70 11.62
N THR A 16 15.77 -20.31 10.64
CA THR A 16 15.97 -19.97 9.25
C THR A 16 15.51 -18.53 9.13
N ALA A 17 16.48 -17.64 8.89
CA ALA A 17 16.23 -16.23 8.70
C ALA A 17 15.06 -16.09 7.73
N PHE A 18 14.02 -15.38 8.17
CA PHE A 18 12.76 -15.16 7.46
C PHE A 18 12.94 -14.78 5.96
N ARG A 19 14.12 -14.24 5.62
CA ARG A 19 14.59 -13.95 4.26
C ARG A 19 14.82 -15.16 3.33
N GLN A 20 15.06 -16.37 3.83
CA GLN A 20 15.46 -17.51 2.98
C GLN A 20 14.29 -18.30 2.37
N VAL A 21 13.07 -18.19 2.91
CA VAL A 21 11.94 -19.03 2.48
C VAL A 21 11.01 -18.29 1.50
N TRP A 22 10.99 -16.97 1.54
CA TRP A 22 10.11 -16.18 0.69
C TRP A 22 10.92 -15.42 -0.37
N LYS A 23 10.68 -15.74 -1.64
CA LYS A 23 10.98 -14.86 -2.77
C LYS A 23 9.69 -14.11 -3.12
N PRO A 24 9.48 -12.89 -2.59
CA PRO A 24 8.36 -12.07 -3.01
C PRO A 24 8.33 -11.97 -4.53
N ARG A 25 7.19 -12.26 -5.15
CA ARG A 25 6.98 -11.83 -6.53
C ARG A 25 6.68 -10.35 -6.51
N VAL A 26 7.61 -9.55 -7.00
CA VAL A 26 7.40 -8.13 -7.27
C VAL A 26 6.19 -8.00 -8.17
N LEU A 27 5.18 -7.23 -7.75
CA LEU A 27 4.01 -6.96 -8.57
C LEU A 27 4.32 -5.86 -9.58
N CYS A 28 4.89 -4.76 -9.09
CA CYS A 28 5.33 -3.62 -9.88
C CYS A 28 6.36 -2.81 -9.09
N VAL A 29 6.99 -1.85 -9.77
CA VAL A 29 7.78 -0.78 -9.13
C VAL A 29 6.89 0.45 -9.10
N VAL A 30 6.81 1.11 -7.94
CA VAL A 30 6.07 2.37 -7.77
C VAL A 30 6.98 3.51 -8.19
N ASP A 31 6.60 4.21 -9.25
CA ASP A 31 7.25 5.47 -9.62
C ASP A 31 6.64 6.60 -8.78
N PRO A 32 7.43 7.33 -7.96
CA PRO A 32 6.94 8.48 -7.21
C PRO A 32 6.34 9.59 -8.10
N ALA A 33 6.79 9.71 -9.35
CA ALA A 33 6.25 10.69 -10.30
C ALA A 33 4.87 10.27 -10.85
N SER A 34 4.57 8.97 -10.85
CA SER A 34 3.32 8.41 -11.39
C SER A 34 2.82 7.20 -10.58
N PRO A 35 2.43 7.40 -9.31
CA PRO A 35 1.98 6.30 -8.44
C PRO A 35 0.70 5.63 -8.95
N MET A 36 -0.09 6.33 -9.76
CA MET A 36 -1.33 5.82 -10.36
C MET A 36 -1.11 4.61 -11.27
N GLU A 37 0.03 4.54 -11.97
CA GLU A 37 0.33 3.37 -12.80
C GLU A 37 0.47 2.11 -11.92
N ALA A 38 1.11 2.23 -10.76
CA ALA A 38 1.24 1.13 -9.81
C ALA A 38 -0.13 0.75 -9.20
N VAL A 39 -0.95 1.73 -8.82
CA VAL A 39 -2.31 1.50 -8.28
C VAL A 39 -3.16 0.68 -9.27
N SER A 40 -3.06 0.96 -10.57
CA SER A 40 -3.78 0.20 -11.61
C SER A 40 -3.45 -1.30 -11.64
N ARG A 41 -2.30 -1.70 -11.10
CA ARG A 41 -1.85 -3.11 -10.98
C ARG A 41 -2.12 -3.68 -9.60
N ILE A 42 -2.01 -2.86 -8.56
CA ILE A 42 -2.20 -3.24 -7.15
C ILE A 42 -3.67 -3.56 -6.85
N VAL A 43 -4.60 -2.67 -7.20
CA VAL A 43 -6.03 -2.83 -6.86
C VAL A 43 -6.63 -4.10 -7.46
N PRO A 44 -6.42 -4.43 -8.76
CA PRO A 44 -6.89 -5.70 -9.30
C PRO A 44 -6.33 -6.92 -8.56
N ARG A 45 -5.06 -6.88 -8.13
CA ARG A 45 -4.45 -8.00 -7.42
C ARG A 45 -5.05 -8.19 -6.03
N ILE A 46 -5.36 -7.11 -5.32
CA ILE A 46 -6.06 -7.16 -4.02
C ILE A 46 -7.47 -7.73 -4.21
N THR A 47 -8.20 -7.24 -5.21
CA THR A 47 -9.55 -7.73 -5.54
C THR A 47 -9.54 -9.21 -5.91
N GLU A 48 -8.52 -9.67 -6.66
CA GLU A 48 -8.35 -11.08 -7.01
C GLU A 48 -8.15 -11.95 -5.77
N ASN A 49 -7.28 -11.55 -4.84
CA ASN A 49 -7.07 -12.25 -3.57
C ASN A 49 -8.37 -12.31 -2.74
N GLN A 50 -9.11 -11.22 -2.66
CA GLN A 50 -10.39 -11.17 -1.95
C GLN A 50 -11.44 -12.10 -2.59
N ARG A 51 -11.47 -12.19 -3.92
CA ARG A 51 -12.40 -13.09 -4.64
C ARG A 51 -12.01 -14.56 -4.52
N ALA A 52 -10.72 -14.87 -4.63
CA ALA A 52 -10.24 -16.24 -4.61
C ALA A 52 -10.25 -16.86 -3.21
N CYS A 53 -9.89 -16.06 -2.20
CA CYS A 53 -9.61 -16.57 -0.85
C CYS A 53 -10.51 -15.95 0.23
N GLY A 54 -11.26 -14.88 -0.07
CA GLY A 54 -12.13 -14.21 0.90
C GLY A 54 -11.42 -13.37 1.95
N VAL A 55 -10.08 -13.30 1.90
CA VAL A 55 -9.19 -12.68 2.88
C VAL A 55 -8.67 -11.31 2.43
N ALA A 56 -8.29 -10.48 3.41
CA ALA A 56 -7.65 -9.21 3.14
C ALA A 56 -6.25 -9.40 2.53
N SER A 57 -5.70 -8.32 1.97
CA SER A 57 -4.34 -8.28 1.45
C SER A 57 -3.52 -7.18 2.11
N TYR A 58 -2.28 -7.49 2.46
CA TYR A 58 -1.27 -6.51 2.84
C TYR A 58 -0.58 -5.96 1.60
N LEU A 59 -0.48 -4.64 1.50
CA LEU A 59 0.40 -3.96 0.55
C LEU A 59 1.71 -3.63 1.24
N LEU A 60 2.81 -4.06 0.63
CA LEU A 60 4.16 -3.75 1.09
C LEU A 60 4.89 -2.99 -0.01
N ILE A 61 5.56 -1.89 0.32
CA ILE A 61 6.48 -1.19 -0.58
C ILE A 61 7.84 -1.10 0.10
N ASP A 62 8.85 -1.69 -0.54
CA ASP A 62 10.23 -1.54 -0.10
C ASP A 62 10.71 -0.11 -0.43
N PRO A 63 11.03 0.73 0.58
CA PRO A 63 11.45 2.11 0.35
C PRO A 63 12.79 2.22 -0.39
N ALA A 64 13.65 1.19 -0.35
CA ALA A 64 14.94 1.23 -1.03
C ALA A 64 14.82 0.99 -2.54
N THR A 65 13.84 0.20 -2.96
CA THR A 65 13.68 -0.23 -4.36
C THR A 65 12.37 0.23 -4.99
N SER A 66 11.47 0.82 -4.19
CA SER A 66 10.09 1.15 -4.55
C SER A 66 9.30 -0.06 -5.10
N GLN A 67 9.71 -1.28 -4.79
CA GLN A 67 9.02 -2.49 -5.23
C GLN A 67 7.77 -2.71 -4.40
N ALA A 68 6.63 -2.86 -5.07
CA ALA A 68 5.36 -3.19 -4.45
C ALA A 68 5.11 -4.71 -4.44
N PHE A 69 4.59 -5.18 -3.32
CA PHE A 69 4.18 -6.56 -3.08
C PHE A 69 2.77 -6.58 -2.51
N VAL A 70 1.93 -7.49 -3.02
CA VAL A 70 0.58 -7.72 -2.50
C VAL A 70 0.52 -9.13 -1.95
N LEU A 71 0.32 -9.25 -0.65
CA LEU A 71 0.25 -10.50 0.09
C LEU A 71 -1.16 -10.75 0.60
N ALA A 72 -1.76 -11.87 0.27
CA ALA A 72 -2.97 -12.32 0.97
C ALA A 72 -2.64 -12.63 2.44
N GLU A 73 -3.54 -12.28 3.34
CA GLU A 73 -3.37 -12.39 4.80
C GLU A 73 -3.13 -13.85 5.26
N ASP A 74 -3.67 -14.82 4.53
CA ASP A 74 -3.53 -16.25 4.80
C ASP A 74 -2.13 -16.81 4.48
N LYS A 75 -1.28 -16.05 3.79
CA LYS A 75 0.05 -16.51 3.43
C LYS A 75 0.92 -16.61 4.68
N PRO A 76 1.73 -17.68 4.84
CA PRO A 76 2.58 -17.88 6.02
C PRO A 76 3.45 -16.65 6.37
N VAL A 77 3.90 -15.92 5.35
CA VAL A 77 4.69 -14.70 5.50
C VAL A 77 3.87 -13.56 6.09
N ALA A 78 2.63 -13.38 5.61
CA ALA A 78 1.70 -12.37 6.12
C ALA A 78 1.33 -12.68 7.58
N VAL A 79 1.03 -13.95 7.89
CA VAL A 79 0.73 -14.40 9.26
C VAL A 79 1.90 -14.15 10.20
N GLU A 80 3.12 -14.55 9.82
CA GLU A 80 4.30 -14.34 10.67
C GLU A 80 4.70 -12.86 10.76
N MET A 81 4.53 -12.09 9.69
CA MET A 81 4.73 -10.64 9.73
C MET A 81 3.76 -9.99 10.72
N ALA A 82 2.47 -10.31 10.64
CA ALA A 82 1.44 -9.81 11.56
C ALA A 82 1.72 -10.22 13.01
N ARG A 83 2.16 -11.47 13.21
CA ARG A 83 2.54 -12.00 14.53
C ARG A 83 3.76 -11.29 15.13
N LEU A 84 4.77 -11.01 14.32
CA LEU A 84 6.01 -10.35 14.76
C LEU A 84 5.84 -8.83 14.89
N ALA A 85 4.85 -8.25 14.20
CA ALA A 85 4.57 -6.81 14.15
C ALA A 85 5.86 -6.01 13.89
N ALA A 86 6.16 -4.99 14.69
CA ALA A 86 7.36 -4.16 14.59
C ALA A 86 8.70 -4.92 14.64
N ARG A 87 8.71 -6.20 15.05
CA ARG A 87 9.90 -7.06 15.04
C ARG A 87 10.14 -7.73 13.68
N SER A 88 9.17 -7.67 12.77
CA SER A 88 9.29 -8.19 11.42
C SER A 88 10.16 -7.24 10.57
N PRO A 89 11.11 -7.77 9.77
CA PRO A 89 11.89 -6.94 8.85
C PRO A 89 11.05 -6.30 7.74
N TYR A 90 9.84 -6.82 7.47
CA TYR A 90 8.93 -6.27 6.47
C TYR A 90 7.90 -5.29 7.05
N TRP A 91 7.82 -5.17 8.38
CA TRP A 91 6.89 -4.22 9.01
C TRP A 91 7.08 -2.78 8.54
N PRO A 92 8.32 -2.27 8.35
CA PRO A 92 8.52 -0.91 7.83
C PRO A 92 8.09 -0.73 6.37
N TRP A 93 7.82 -1.83 5.65
CA TRP A 93 7.36 -1.76 4.26
C TRP A 93 5.83 -1.74 4.18
N LEU A 94 5.14 -1.99 5.29
CA LEU A 94 3.68 -2.09 5.30
C LEU A 94 3.05 -0.72 5.04
N VAL A 95 2.36 -0.63 3.92
CA VAL A 95 1.57 0.54 3.52
C VAL A 95 0.18 0.45 4.14
N GLY A 96 -0.48 -0.69 4.00
CA GLY A 96 -1.84 -0.86 4.47
C GLY A 96 -2.39 -2.28 4.29
N THR A 97 -3.58 -2.49 4.86
CA THR A 97 -4.35 -3.73 4.74
C THR A 97 -5.67 -3.43 4.06
N TYR A 98 -5.93 -4.10 2.94
CA TYR A 98 -7.05 -3.80 2.07
C TYR A 98 -7.98 -4.99 1.88
N ARG A 99 -9.27 -4.67 1.76
CA ARG A 99 -10.31 -5.65 1.49
C ARG A 99 -11.29 -5.12 0.44
N PHE A 100 -10.88 -5.18 -0.83
CA PHE A 100 -11.71 -4.72 -1.94
C PHE A 100 -12.52 -5.85 -2.57
N SER A 101 -13.84 -5.69 -2.60
CA SER A 101 -14.72 -6.63 -3.32
C SER A 101 -14.76 -6.37 -4.83
N ARG A 102 -14.42 -5.13 -5.23
CA ARG A 102 -14.40 -4.63 -6.62
C ARG A 102 -13.24 -3.65 -6.79
N SER A 103 -12.71 -3.60 -8.01
CA SER A 103 -11.71 -2.61 -8.40
C SER A 103 -12.42 -1.36 -8.92
N ASP A 104 -12.70 -0.41 -8.04
CA ASP A 104 -13.36 0.86 -8.36
C ASP A 104 -12.46 2.07 -8.04
N SER A 105 -12.97 3.27 -8.33
CA SER A 105 -12.24 4.52 -8.10
C SER A 105 -11.99 4.80 -6.62
N GLN A 106 -12.86 4.29 -5.73
CA GLN A 106 -12.67 4.46 -4.28
C GLN A 106 -11.50 3.61 -3.80
N ALA A 107 -11.47 2.33 -4.18
CA ALA A 107 -10.36 1.44 -3.87
C ALA A 107 -9.02 1.97 -4.42
N ALA A 108 -9.04 2.60 -5.60
CA ALA A 108 -7.88 3.25 -6.17
C ALA A 108 -7.43 4.49 -5.37
N ALA A 109 -8.37 5.32 -4.91
CA ALA A 109 -8.08 6.49 -4.08
C ALA A 109 -7.48 6.09 -2.72
N ASP A 110 -8.09 5.11 -2.04
CA ASP A 110 -7.62 4.62 -0.74
C ASP A 110 -6.17 4.12 -0.82
N VAL A 111 -5.86 3.27 -1.83
CA VAL A 111 -4.50 2.77 -2.05
C VAL A 111 -3.53 3.89 -2.44
N LEU A 112 -3.98 4.84 -3.27
CA LEU A 112 -3.13 5.95 -3.72
C LEU A 112 -2.71 6.86 -2.57
N ASP A 113 -3.65 7.19 -1.69
CA ASP A 113 -3.38 8.09 -0.57
C ASP A 113 -2.42 7.44 0.42
N ASP A 114 -2.60 6.16 0.73
CA ASP A 114 -1.66 5.42 1.59
C ASP A 114 -0.27 5.27 0.94
N ILE A 115 -0.19 5.04 -0.38
CA ILE A 115 1.11 5.00 -1.09
C ILE A 115 1.82 6.36 -0.99
N ARG A 116 1.08 7.46 -1.15
CA ARG A 116 1.64 8.81 -1.05
C ARG A 116 2.15 9.09 0.35
N GLU A 117 1.37 8.75 1.37
CA GLU A 117 1.76 8.87 2.77
C GLU A 117 3.02 8.04 3.05
N HIS A 118 3.03 6.77 2.64
CA HIS A 118 4.15 5.85 2.87
C HIS A 118 5.45 6.30 2.19
N LEU A 119 5.36 6.87 0.99
CA LEU A 119 6.50 7.39 0.26
C LEU A 119 6.91 8.81 0.72
N GLY A 120 6.18 9.42 1.67
CA GLY A 120 6.39 10.81 2.07
C GLY A 120 6.14 11.81 0.95
N ILE A 121 5.36 11.41 -0.07
CA ILE A 121 4.89 12.29 -1.13
C ILE A 121 3.78 13.12 -0.49
N VAL A 122 4.17 14.28 0.04
CA VAL A 122 3.22 15.29 0.54
C VAL A 122 2.16 15.44 -0.55
N PRO A 123 0.86 15.13 -0.27
CA PRO A 123 -0.17 15.43 -1.25
C PRO A 123 0.00 16.91 -1.58
N PRO A 124 0.04 17.30 -2.88
CA PRO A 124 0.13 18.71 -3.22
C PRO A 124 -0.96 19.38 -2.40
N ALA A 125 -0.56 20.28 -1.50
CA ALA A 125 -1.48 20.95 -0.59
C ALA A 125 -2.67 21.34 -1.46
N VAL A 126 -3.88 20.89 -1.09
CA VAL A 126 -5.08 21.30 -1.79
C VAL A 126 -5.00 22.82 -1.77
N THR A 127 -4.62 23.41 -2.90
CA THR A 127 -4.63 24.84 -3.05
C THR A 127 -6.11 25.13 -2.91
N ALA A 128 -6.51 25.60 -1.73
CA ALA A 128 -7.83 26.13 -1.52
C ALA A 128 -8.13 27.00 -2.74
N PRO A 129 -9.36 26.94 -3.32
CA PRO A 129 -9.70 27.84 -4.41
C PRO A 129 -9.31 29.23 -3.97
N ALA A 130 -8.40 29.86 -4.74
CA ALA A 130 -7.87 31.17 -4.41
C ALA A 130 -9.05 32.09 -4.08
N PRO A 131 -9.03 32.83 -2.95
CA PRO A 131 -10.09 33.78 -2.68
C PRO A 131 -9.95 34.90 -3.72
N ASP A 132 -11.03 35.13 -4.45
CA ASP A 132 -11.31 36.32 -5.26
C ASP A 132 -10.17 36.89 -6.12
N SER A 133 -10.12 36.43 -7.37
CA SER A 133 -9.82 37.35 -8.47
C SER A 133 -11.04 37.37 -9.37
N GLY A 134 -11.90 38.36 -9.12
CA GLY A 134 -13.10 38.62 -9.90
C GLY A 134 -12.74 38.85 -11.37
N VAL A 135 -12.83 37.79 -12.16
CA VAL A 135 -12.98 37.89 -13.62
C VAL A 135 -14.45 37.61 -13.89
N GLN A 136 -15.26 38.63 -13.72
CA GLN A 136 -16.61 38.66 -14.26
C GLN A 136 -16.44 38.72 -15.78
N LEU A 137 -16.55 37.55 -16.43
CA LEU A 137 -16.63 37.43 -17.88
C LEU A 137 -17.90 38.13 -18.37
N ASP A 138 -17.77 39.39 -18.73
CA ASP A 138 -18.83 40.16 -19.37
C ASP A 138 -18.92 39.76 -20.84
N LEU A 139 -19.66 38.68 -21.11
CA LEU A 139 -19.87 38.09 -22.43
C LEU A 139 -20.77 38.92 -23.37
N PHE A 140 -21.21 40.12 -22.95
CA PHE A 140 -22.06 40.99 -23.77
C PHE A 140 -21.39 42.28 -24.25
N ALA A 141 -20.16 42.60 -23.82
CA ALA A 141 -19.50 43.84 -24.23
C ALA A 141 -18.83 43.81 -25.63
N GLN A 142 -18.73 42.64 -26.28
CA GLN A 142 -18.07 42.51 -27.60
C GLN A 142 -19.01 42.62 -28.81
N MET A 143 -20.31 42.85 -28.63
CA MET A 143 -21.25 42.96 -29.77
C MET A 143 -21.46 44.39 -30.30
N ASP A 144 -21.05 45.45 -29.60
CA ASP A 144 -21.22 46.84 -30.05
C ASP A 144 -19.95 47.48 -30.66
N ALA A 145 -18.85 46.73 -30.78
CA ALA A 145 -17.63 47.22 -31.44
C ALA A 145 -17.52 46.78 -32.92
N ALA A 146 -18.61 46.30 -33.51
CA ALA A 146 -18.69 45.89 -34.92
C ALA A 146 -19.94 46.44 -35.62
N ALA A 147 -20.35 47.67 -35.27
CA ALA A 147 -21.34 48.46 -35.99
C ALA A 147 -20.69 49.73 -36.56
#